data_AF-A0A1M5SGE2-F1
#
_entry.id   AF-A0A1M5SGE2-F1
#
_cell.length_a   1.000
_cell.length_b   1.000
_cell.length_c   1.000
_cell.angle_alpha   90.00
_cell.angle_beta   90.00
_cell.angle_gamma   90.00
#
_symmetry.space_group_name_H-M   'P 1'
#
loop_
_entity.id
_entity.type
_entity.pdbx_description
1 polymer ?
#
loop_
_entity_poly.entity_id
_entity_poly.type
_entity_poly.pdbx_seq_one_letter_code
_entity_poly.pdbx_strand_id
1 'polypeptide(L)'
;MQNKKTIIGTVGKVSFPNKSEIEYDENKIVFKGGILGQEVEIKRVRRSKGKLLNVVQKSKWETEANCVHSEVCGGCTYQNFNYDDEVVYKKNLITNLFEGEGLKLENFEFLGSPNYKHYRNKMEYTFSDEYRDGPLSLGLHMRNKFYEVVNTDECNIVHSDFNVIRAFTRDYFDGTLPPYQKMRHTGTLRHLLIRRSSIGEILINIVTASSEYDFSDYFEELKNLNLEGNIVGLLHTTNDSLSDAIVPEKVDIYFGRDYIYEELLGLKFKVSVFSFFQTNTESAKVLYSMGENMLGDLKGKVLLDLYSGTGTITQILGRNAKRAIGVEIVEEAVESARENVKLNNLENIEFICGDVFQVVKDLDVKPDVIVLDPPRDGINPRAIENIINFNPEEFLYISCNPVTFVRDVQEFLKRGYRIEEIKGLDQFPRTNHVETVVSLSHKNADSHINVNVEFGDEEGQIPIDEIARKAEEYRPSERVTYKIIQEYIENKYNFKVHTAYIAEVKRDLGLPMYDAPNTVEELKQERKHPTPEKVEAIKDALRHFVVIQ
;
A
#
# COMPACT_ATOMS: atom_id res chain seq x y z
N MET A 1 -7.82 11.37 39.59
CA MET A 1 -8.50 10.27 38.86
C MET A 1 -9.83 10.80 38.34
N GLN A 2 -9.90 11.28 37.09
CA GLN A 2 -11.19 11.67 36.51
C GLN A 2 -12.00 10.40 36.18
N ASN A 3 -13.20 10.27 36.75
CA ASN A 3 -14.15 9.23 36.40
C ASN A 3 -14.35 9.21 34.87
N LYS A 4 -13.86 8.16 34.22
CA LYS A 4 -14.07 7.94 32.78
C LYS A 4 -15.56 7.66 32.58
N LYS A 5 -16.33 8.68 32.22
CA LYS A 5 -17.78 8.59 31.92
C LYS A 5 -18.00 7.53 30.85
N THR A 6 -18.82 6.54 31.17
CA THR A 6 -19.38 5.61 30.19
C THR A 6 -20.54 6.30 29.49
N ILE A 7 -20.63 6.14 28.17
CA ILE A 7 -21.57 6.84 27.30
C ILE A 7 -22.26 5.79 26.44
N ILE A 8 -23.57 5.93 26.25
CA ILE A 8 -24.35 5.15 25.29
C ILE A 8 -24.71 6.08 24.13
N GLY A 9 -24.58 5.59 22.90
CA GLY A 9 -25.00 6.33 21.71
C GLY A 9 -25.01 5.48 20.46
N THR A 10 -25.68 5.98 19.42
CA THR A 10 -25.82 5.30 18.13
C THR A 10 -24.67 5.66 17.19
N VAL A 11 -24.06 4.66 16.56
CA VAL A 11 -23.02 4.83 15.55
C VAL A 11 -23.60 5.54 14.32
N GLY A 12 -23.29 6.83 14.17
CA GLY A 12 -23.80 7.66 13.08
C GLY A 12 -22.91 7.66 11.83
N LYS A 13 -21.62 7.37 11.98
CA LYS A 13 -20.65 7.30 10.87
C LYS A 13 -19.62 6.21 11.11
N VAL A 14 -19.24 5.52 10.04
CA VAL A 14 -18.13 4.56 10.01
C VAL A 14 -17.20 4.92 8.87
N SER A 15 -15.91 5.00 9.16
CA SER A 15 -14.85 5.21 8.17
C SER A 15 -13.97 3.97 8.08
N PHE A 16 -13.53 3.64 6.87
CA PHE A 16 -12.66 2.50 6.62
C PHE A 16 -11.36 2.60 7.46
N PRO A 17 -10.83 1.48 8.01
CA PRO A 17 -11.37 0.12 7.94
C PRO A 17 -12.33 -0.26 9.07
N ASN A 18 -12.67 0.61 10.03
CA ASN A 18 -13.66 0.42 11.12
C ASN A 18 -13.46 1.47 12.23
N LYS A 19 -13.39 2.75 11.85
CA LYS A 19 -13.41 3.87 12.80
C LYS A 19 -14.82 4.40 12.88
N SER A 20 -15.47 4.19 14.01
CA SER A 20 -16.84 4.63 14.24
C SER A 20 -16.87 5.96 14.99
N GLU A 21 -17.92 6.73 14.73
CA GLU A 21 -18.20 8.02 15.36
C GLU A 21 -19.61 8.01 15.95
N ILE A 22 -19.72 8.48 17.20
CA ILE A 22 -20.99 8.88 17.81
C ILE A 22 -20.95 10.37 18.15
N GLU A 23 -22.13 10.99 18.19
CA GLU A 23 -22.31 12.34 18.72
C GLU A 23 -22.80 12.28 20.17
N TYR A 24 -22.16 13.03 21.05
CA TYR A 24 -22.50 13.10 22.47
C TYR A 24 -22.13 14.46 23.07
N ASP A 25 -23.09 15.13 23.71
CA ASP A 25 -22.92 16.48 24.29
C ASP A 25 -22.22 17.44 23.31
N GLU A 26 -22.70 17.54 22.06
CA GLU A 26 -22.13 18.35 20.96
C GLU A 26 -20.67 17.99 20.56
N ASN A 27 -20.11 16.91 21.11
CA ASN A 27 -18.78 16.43 20.76
C ASN A 27 -18.88 15.15 19.92
N LYS A 28 -17.98 15.04 18.94
CA LYS A 28 -17.77 13.81 18.18
C LYS A 28 -16.78 12.92 18.90
N ILE A 29 -17.16 11.67 19.14
CA ILE A 29 -16.32 10.69 19.82
C ILE A 29 -16.00 9.56 18.85
N VAL A 30 -14.71 9.41 18.52
CA VAL A 30 -14.21 8.40 17.59
C VAL A 30 -13.64 7.21 18.36
N PHE A 31 -13.92 5.99 17.90
CA PHE A 31 -13.39 4.74 18.46
C PHE A 31 -13.23 3.67 17.38
N LYS A 32 -12.49 2.60 17.70
CA LYS A 32 -12.28 1.44 16.81
C LYS A 32 -13.39 0.40 17.03
N GLY A 33 -13.89 -0.18 15.94
CA GLY A 33 -14.98 -1.17 15.95
C GLY A 33 -16.35 -0.51 15.86
N GLY A 34 -17.40 -1.32 16.02
CA GLY A 34 -18.78 -0.88 15.79
C GLY A 34 -19.19 -0.95 14.32
N ILE A 35 -20.49 -1.06 14.10
CA ILE A 35 -21.15 -1.09 12.79
C ILE A 35 -22.13 0.08 12.72
N LEU A 36 -22.30 0.66 11.53
CA LEU A 36 -23.21 1.77 11.30
C LEU A 36 -24.61 1.44 11.83
N GLY A 37 -25.18 2.31 12.68
CA GLY A 37 -26.49 2.12 13.28
C GLY A 37 -26.55 1.23 14.52
N GLN A 38 -25.43 0.66 14.98
CA GLN A 38 -25.41 0.01 16.30
C GLN A 38 -25.60 1.03 17.42
N GLU A 39 -26.31 0.65 18.48
CA GLU A 39 -26.22 1.34 19.76
C GLU A 39 -25.09 0.72 20.57
N VAL A 40 -24.15 1.55 21.03
CA VAL A 40 -22.93 1.08 21.68
C VAL A 40 -22.69 1.78 23.01
N GLU A 41 -22.12 1.01 23.93
CA GLU A 41 -21.58 1.53 25.18
C GLU A 41 -20.08 1.79 25.00
N ILE A 42 -19.66 3.04 25.22
CA ILE A 42 -18.26 3.46 25.06
C ILE A 42 -17.71 4.04 26.36
N LYS A 43 -16.45 3.73 26.63
CA LYS A 43 -15.66 4.38 27.69
C LYS A 43 -14.94 5.58 27.11
N ARG A 44 -15.26 6.79 27.59
CA ARG A 44 -14.54 8.00 27.17
C ARG A 44 -13.08 7.96 27.65
N VAL A 45 -12.14 8.12 26.72
CA VAL A 45 -10.69 8.14 27.01
C VAL A 45 -10.13 9.56 26.91
N ARG A 46 -10.58 10.34 25.90
CA ARG A 46 -10.26 11.76 25.71
C ARG A 46 -11.50 12.52 25.24
N ARG A 47 -11.39 13.84 25.03
CA ARG A 47 -12.51 14.68 24.57
C ARG A 47 -13.22 14.11 23.34
N SER A 48 -12.46 13.65 22.35
CA SER A 48 -12.94 13.11 21.06
C SER A 48 -12.59 11.64 20.81
N LYS A 49 -12.14 10.89 21.85
CA LYS A 49 -11.76 9.47 21.70
C LYS A 49 -12.41 8.59 22.75
N GLY A 50 -12.97 7.47 22.30
CA GLY A 50 -13.59 6.44 23.13
C GLY A 50 -12.95 5.06 22.94
N LYS A 51 -13.31 4.13 23.82
CA LYS A 51 -13.09 2.68 23.67
C LYS A 51 -14.44 1.99 23.71
N LEU A 52 -14.78 1.24 22.67
CA LEU A 52 -15.97 0.39 22.66
C LEU A 52 -15.90 -0.62 23.83
N LEU A 53 -16.95 -0.66 24.64
CA LEU A 53 -17.12 -1.64 25.70
C LEU A 53 -18.04 -2.75 25.23
N ASN A 54 -19.28 -2.39 24.88
CA ASN A 54 -20.33 -3.34 24.54
C ASN A 54 -21.17 -2.82 23.37
N VAL A 55 -21.79 -3.75 22.63
CA VAL A 55 -22.89 -3.45 21.72
C VAL A 55 -24.18 -3.63 22.51
N VAL A 56 -24.97 -2.56 22.64
CA VAL A 56 -26.25 -2.55 23.37
C VAL A 56 -27.36 -3.02 22.44
N GLN A 57 -27.35 -2.54 21.19
CA GLN A 57 -28.30 -2.93 20.16
C GLN A 57 -27.58 -3.18 18.84
N LYS A 58 -27.88 -4.32 18.20
CA LYS A 58 -27.37 -4.70 16.88
C LYS A 58 -27.88 -3.75 15.81
N SER A 59 -27.09 -3.60 14.74
CA SER A 59 -27.47 -2.82 13.57
C SER A 59 -28.46 -3.58 12.70
N LYS A 60 -29.20 -2.84 11.85
CA LYS A 60 -30.01 -3.41 10.77
C LYS A 60 -29.22 -4.24 9.75
N TRP A 61 -27.90 -4.03 9.66
CA TRP A 61 -27.00 -4.81 8.80
C TRP A 61 -26.73 -6.22 9.35
N GLU A 62 -26.99 -6.45 10.64
CA GLU A 62 -26.71 -7.72 11.32
C GLU A 62 -27.93 -8.63 11.28
N THR A 63 -28.17 -9.22 10.10
CA THR A 63 -29.37 -10.02 9.78
C THR A 63 -29.20 -11.54 9.98
N GLU A 64 -27.97 -12.03 10.21
CA GLU A 64 -27.64 -13.45 10.26
C GLU A 64 -26.83 -13.84 11.53
N ALA A 65 -26.73 -15.14 11.78
CA ALA A 65 -25.88 -15.73 12.83
C ALA A 65 -25.05 -16.90 12.25
N ASN A 66 -24.03 -16.57 11.45
CA ASN A 66 -23.31 -17.57 10.64
C ASN A 66 -22.26 -18.39 11.40
N CYS A 67 -21.83 -17.94 12.58
CA CYS A 67 -20.73 -18.56 13.33
C CYS A 67 -21.03 -18.49 14.83
N VAL A 68 -20.90 -19.63 15.52
CA VAL A 68 -21.16 -19.75 16.96
C VAL A 68 -20.20 -18.90 17.80
N HIS A 69 -19.02 -18.57 17.25
CA HIS A 69 -18.00 -17.76 17.90
C HIS A 69 -18.06 -16.26 17.56
N SER A 70 -19.05 -15.80 16.78
CA SER A 70 -19.04 -14.45 16.18
C SER A 70 -19.01 -13.30 17.20
N GLU A 71 -19.52 -13.53 18.42
CA GLU A 71 -19.58 -12.53 19.47
C GLU A 71 -18.22 -12.28 20.15
N VAL A 72 -17.38 -13.32 20.23
CA VAL A 72 -16.14 -13.29 21.01
C VAL A 72 -14.87 -13.41 20.16
N CYS A 73 -14.89 -14.14 19.05
CA CYS A 73 -13.71 -14.37 18.22
C CYS A 73 -13.23 -13.09 17.52
N GLY A 74 -11.92 -12.82 17.58
CA GLY A 74 -11.30 -11.66 16.94
C GLY A 74 -11.09 -11.81 15.43
N GLY A 75 -11.30 -13.00 14.86
CA GLY A 75 -10.97 -13.30 13.46
C GLY A 75 -11.92 -12.70 12.42
N CYS A 76 -13.18 -12.45 12.77
CA CYS A 76 -14.19 -11.94 11.84
C CYS A 76 -14.97 -10.77 12.45
N THR A 77 -15.41 -9.83 11.62
CA THR A 77 -16.21 -8.65 12.03
C THR A 77 -17.64 -8.70 11.51
N TYR A 78 -17.87 -9.24 10.32
CA TYR A 78 -19.16 -9.20 9.62
C TYR A 78 -19.84 -10.57 9.51
N GLN A 79 -19.54 -11.50 10.44
CA GLN A 79 -20.20 -12.82 10.48
C GLN A 79 -21.72 -12.73 10.62
N ASN A 80 -22.23 -11.64 11.20
CA ASN A 80 -23.67 -11.45 11.39
C ASN A 80 -24.35 -10.79 10.19
N PHE A 81 -23.64 -10.50 9.10
CA PHE A 81 -24.22 -9.89 7.90
C PHE A 81 -24.67 -10.98 6.95
N ASN A 82 -25.78 -10.74 6.24
CA ASN A 82 -25.97 -11.37 4.94
C ASN A 82 -24.80 -10.99 4.01
N TYR A 83 -24.34 -11.92 3.17
CA TYR A 83 -23.11 -11.70 2.42
C TYR A 83 -23.25 -10.58 1.37
N ASP A 84 -24.40 -10.46 0.70
CA ASP A 84 -24.60 -9.41 -0.29
C ASP A 84 -24.59 -8.01 0.37
N ASP A 85 -25.17 -7.92 1.58
CA ASP A 85 -25.12 -6.72 2.40
C ASP A 85 -23.68 -6.39 2.84
N GLU A 86 -22.84 -7.38 3.12
CA GLU A 86 -21.42 -7.18 3.44
C GLU A 86 -20.65 -6.56 2.27
N VAL A 87 -20.88 -7.05 1.05
CA VAL A 87 -20.28 -6.53 -0.18
C VAL A 87 -20.70 -5.07 -0.40
N VAL A 88 -22.00 -4.77 -0.26
CA VAL A 88 -22.53 -3.39 -0.36
C VAL A 88 -21.94 -2.49 0.74
N TYR A 89 -21.85 -3.00 1.97
CA TYR A 89 -21.31 -2.25 3.11
C TYR A 89 -19.84 -1.88 2.88
N LYS A 90 -19.00 -2.85 2.46
CA LYS A 90 -17.60 -2.63 2.11
C LYS A 90 -17.44 -1.65 0.95
N LYS A 91 -18.24 -1.80 -0.11
CA LYS A 91 -18.28 -0.86 -1.25
C LYS A 91 -18.47 0.57 -0.76
N ASN A 92 -19.50 0.81 0.06
CA ASN A 92 -19.80 2.14 0.59
C ASN A 92 -18.67 2.72 1.44
N LEU A 93 -17.99 1.90 2.24
CA LEU A 93 -16.83 2.35 3.03
C LEU A 93 -15.68 2.83 2.16
N ILE A 94 -15.43 2.16 1.02
CA ILE A 94 -14.38 2.53 0.07
C ILE A 94 -14.77 3.76 -0.74
N THR A 95 -16.00 3.82 -1.27
CA THR A 95 -16.50 5.01 -1.97
C THR A 95 -16.37 6.27 -1.09
N ASN A 96 -16.83 6.20 0.15
CA ASN A 96 -16.76 7.32 1.10
C ASN A 96 -15.31 7.74 1.43
N LEU A 97 -14.37 6.80 1.44
CA LEU A 97 -12.95 7.09 1.69
C LEU A 97 -12.37 7.91 0.54
N PHE A 98 -12.61 7.50 -0.70
CA PHE A 98 -12.09 8.16 -1.89
C PHE A 98 -12.74 9.54 -2.11
N GLU A 99 -14.05 9.63 -1.99
CA GLU A 99 -14.77 10.90 -2.10
C GLU A 99 -14.33 11.91 -1.04
N GLY A 100 -14.02 11.44 0.17
CA GLY A 100 -13.49 12.27 1.25
C GLY A 100 -12.16 12.96 0.93
N GLU A 101 -11.39 12.39 0.00
CA GLU A 101 -10.09 12.91 -0.47
C GLU A 101 -10.21 13.56 -1.87
N GLY A 102 -11.44 13.82 -2.33
CA GLY A 102 -11.72 14.46 -3.61
C GLY A 102 -11.52 13.56 -4.84
N LEU A 103 -11.32 12.25 -4.64
CA LEU A 103 -11.19 11.27 -5.72
C LEU A 103 -12.56 10.68 -6.05
N LYS A 104 -13.17 11.15 -7.14
CA LYS A 104 -14.44 10.57 -7.62
C LYS A 104 -14.18 9.26 -8.32
N LEU A 105 -14.82 8.19 -7.86
CA LEU A 105 -14.74 6.87 -8.50
C LEU A 105 -15.92 6.68 -9.45
N GLU A 106 -15.71 7.00 -10.73
CA GLU A 106 -16.69 6.70 -11.76
C GLU A 106 -16.79 5.17 -11.97
N ASN A 107 -18.01 4.63 -11.99
CA ASN A 107 -18.27 3.20 -12.20
C ASN A 107 -17.52 2.24 -11.25
N PHE A 108 -17.28 2.64 -10.00
CA PHE A 108 -16.61 1.78 -9.04
C PHE A 108 -17.36 0.46 -8.81
N GLU A 109 -16.69 -0.64 -9.13
CA GLU A 109 -17.15 -1.98 -8.84
C GLU A 109 -16.43 -2.53 -7.60
N PHE A 110 -17.21 -3.19 -6.74
CA PHE A 110 -16.69 -3.93 -5.61
C PHE A 110 -17.25 -5.35 -5.71
N LEU A 111 -16.38 -6.31 -6.00
CA LEU A 111 -16.76 -7.68 -6.26
C LEU A 111 -16.71 -8.49 -4.96
N GLY A 112 -17.72 -9.34 -4.77
CA GLY A 112 -17.69 -10.37 -3.74
C GLY A 112 -16.67 -11.46 -4.07
N SER A 113 -16.20 -12.15 -3.04
CA SER A 113 -15.41 -13.37 -3.19
C SER A 113 -16.22 -14.45 -3.90
N PRO A 114 -15.61 -15.24 -4.80
CA PRO A 114 -16.25 -16.43 -5.36
C PRO A 114 -16.75 -17.39 -4.27
N ASN A 115 -15.97 -17.50 -3.19
CA ASN A 115 -16.31 -18.30 -2.01
C ASN A 115 -16.16 -17.47 -0.74
N TYR A 116 -17.24 -17.34 0.03
CA TYR A 116 -17.24 -16.60 1.30
C TYR A 116 -17.31 -17.51 2.53
N LYS A 117 -17.45 -18.82 2.33
CA LYS A 117 -17.30 -19.89 3.32
C LYS A 117 -16.16 -20.81 2.91
N HIS A 118 -15.50 -21.43 3.88
CA HIS A 118 -14.44 -22.43 3.66
C HIS A 118 -13.30 -21.98 2.72
N TYR A 119 -13.10 -20.67 2.55
CA TYR A 119 -12.16 -20.11 1.58
C TYR A 119 -10.72 -20.10 2.09
N ARG A 120 -10.53 -20.13 3.42
CA ARG A 120 -9.26 -19.83 4.05
C ARG A 120 -8.37 -21.07 4.05
N ASN A 121 -7.25 -20.97 3.35
CA ASN A 121 -6.32 -22.07 3.10
C ASN A 121 -5.18 -22.19 4.13
N LYS A 122 -5.05 -21.25 5.07
CA LYS A 122 -4.04 -21.25 6.14
C LYS A 122 -4.61 -20.72 7.46
N MET A 123 -4.33 -21.43 8.54
CA MET A 123 -4.65 -21.02 9.91
C MET A 123 -3.45 -21.14 10.83
N GLU A 124 -3.37 -20.21 11.78
CA GLU A 124 -2.40 -20.22 12.87
C GLU A 124 -3.22 -20.14 14.17
N TYR A 125 -3.40 -21.29 14.81
CA TYR A 125 -4.10 -21.40 16.08
C TYR A 125 -3.10 -21.26 17.22
N THR A 126 -3.54 -20.66 18.33
CA THR A 126 -2.73 -20.45 19.53
C THR A 126 -3.21 -21.37 20.65
N PHE A 127 -2.28 -22.04 21.32
CA PHE A 127 -2.56 -22.74 22.57
C PHE A 127 -2.61 -21.75 23.73
N SER A 128 -3.59 -21.89 24.62
CA SER A 128 -3.75 -21.07 25.83
C SER A 128 -4.65 -21.80 26.82
N ASP A 129 -4.73 -21.31 28.05
CA ASP A 129 -5.83 -21.64 28.94
C ASP A 129 -7.09 -20.86 28.50
N GLU A 130 -8.28 -21.48 28.57
CA GLU A 130 -9.56 -20.82 28.24
C GLU A 130 -9.83 -19.60 29.15
N TYR A 131 -9.51 -19.77 30.42
CA TYR A 131 -9.38 -18.76 31.44
C TYR A 131 -8.17 -19.13 32.29
N ARG A 132 -7.67 -18.19 33.10
CA ARG A 132 -6.47 -18.41 33.91
C ARG A 132 -6.57 -19.71 34.73
N ASP A 133 -5.61 -20.62 34.53
CA ASP A 133 -5.52 -21.93 35.19
C ASP A 133 -6.71 -22.88 34.88
N GLY A 134 -7.42 -22.65 33.76
CA GLY A 134 -8.52 -23.46 33.23
C GLY A 134 -8.08 -24.55 32.23
N PRO A 135 -9.02 -25.19 31.51
CA PRO A 135 -8.71 -26.24 30.55
C PRO A 135 -7.97 -25.71 29.32
N LEU A 136 -7.25 -26.61 28.61
CA LEU A 136 -6.53 -26.26 27.40
C LEU A 136 -7.50 -25.79 26.30
N SER A 137 -7.15 -24.67 25.68
CA SER A 137 -7.80 -24.10 24.52
C SER A 137 -6.82 -24.01 23.36
N LEU A 138 -7.33 -24.28 22.16
CA LEU A 138 -6.57 -24.09 20.92
C LEU A 138 -7.42 -23.28 19.94
N GLY A 139 -7.04 -22.07 19.59
CA GLY A 139 -7.91 -21.27 18.74
C GLY A 139 -7.38 -19.90 18.40
N LEU A 140 -8.29 -18.94 18.27
CA LEU A 140 -7.97 -17.57 17.88
C LEU A 140 -8.10 -16.60 19.05
N HIS A 141 -7.36 -15.50 18.98
CA HIS A 141 -7.47 -14.45 20.00
C HIS A 141 -8.87 -13.85 20.08
N MET A 142 -9.32 -13.62 21.31
CA MET A 142 -10.59 -12.96 21.57
C MET A 142 -10.55 -11.50 21.11
N ARG A 143 -11.68 -11.00 20.61
CA ARG A 143 -11.81 -9.63 20.08
C ARG A 143 -11.36 -8.61 21.14
N ASN A 144 -10.41 -7.74 20.75
CA ASN A 144 -9.80 -6.73 21.61
C ASN A 144 -8.98 -7.26 22.82
N LYS A 145 -8.66 -8.56 22.86
CA LYS A 145 -7.83 -9.16 23.92
C LYS A 145 -6.71 -10.01 23.30
N PHE A 146 -5.46 -9.65 23.60
CA PHE A 146 -4.28 -10.28 23.00
C PHE A 146 -3.82 -11.55 23.72
N TYR A 147 -4.31 -11.80 24.94
CA TYR A 147 -3.86 -12.92 25.77
C TYR A 147 -4.92 -14.02 25.92
N GLU A 148 -6.19 -13.69 25.70
CA GLU A 148 -7.29 -14.65 25.79
C GLU A 148 -7.53 -15.28 24.43
N VAL A 149 -7.73 -16.58 24.40
CA VAL A 149 -7.99 -17.37 23.20
C VAL A 149 -9.38 -17.97 23.30
N VAL A 150 -10.13 -17.89 22.22
CA VAL A 150 -11.41 -18.58 22.06
C VAL A 150 -11.12 -19.99 21.57
N ASN A 151 -11.68 -20.99 22.24
CA ASN A 151 -11.64 -22.38 21.79
C ASN A 151 -12.49 -22.54 20.50
N THR A 152 -11.89 -22.29 19.34
CA THR A 152 -12.59 -22.30 18.05
C THR A 152 -12.75 -23.72 17.52
N ASP A 153 -13.71 -24.45 18.07
CA ASP A 153 -14.08 -25.82 17.66
C ASP A 153 -14.77 -25.87 16.28
N GLU A 154 -15.54 -24.84 15.93
CA GLU A 154 -16.21 -24.72 14.64
C GLU A 154 -15.87 -23.40 13.93
N CYS A 155 -15.09 -23.46 12.86
CA CYS A 155 -14.76 -22.30 12.04
C CYS A 155 -15.32 -22.46 10.61
N ASN A 156 -16.23 -21.56 10.21
CA ASN A 156 -16.94 -21.63 8.93
C ASN A 156 -16.18 -21.01 7.74
N ILE A 157 -15.05 -20.36 7.98
CA ILE A 157 -14.21 -19.76 6.92
C ILE A 157 -13.10 -20.71 6.44
N VAL A 158 -12.89 -21.87 7.09
CA VAL A 158 -11.89 -22.88 6.74
C VAL A 158 -12.57 -24.19 6.33
N HIS A 159 -11.86 -25.05 5.62
CA HIS A 159 -12.34 -26.40 5.31
C HIS A 159 -12.58 -27.23 6.59
N SER A 160 -13.49 -28.20 6.56
CA SER A 160 -13.81 -29.07 7.72
C SER A 160 -12.57 -29.79 8.28
N ASP A 161 -11.62 -30.17 7.41
CA ASP A 161 -10.33 -30.76 7.80
C ASP A 161 -9.62 -29.96 8.90
N PHE A 162 -9.66 -28.62 8.83
CA PHE A 162 -9.03 -27.77 9.85
C PHE A 162 -9.67 -27.97 11.21
N ASN A 163 -11.00 -28.04 11.27
CA ASN A 163 -11.74 -28.22 12.52
C ASN A 163 -11.44 -29.60 13.12
N VAL A 164 -11.37 -30.64 12.30
CA VAL A 164 -11.03 -32.01 12.72
C VAL A 164 -9.60 -32.08 13.27
N ILE A 165 -8.61 -31.60 12.52
CA ILE A 165 -7.19 -31.59 12.94
C ILE A 165 -7.01 -30.79 14.23
N ARG A 166 -7.62 -29.60 14.29
CA ARG A 166 -7.52 -28.71 15.45
C ARG A 166 -8.18 -29.34 16.69
N ALA A 167 -9.35 -29.95 16.55
CA ALA A 167 -10.04 -30.61 17.66
C ALA A 167 -9.21 -31.78 18.20
N PHE A 168 -8.78 -32.69 17.31
CA PHE A 168 -7.89 -33.79 17.66
C PHE A 168 -6.64 -33.31 18.40
N THR A 169 -5.96 -32.29 17.86
CA THR A 169 -4.72 -31.77 18.45
C THR A 169 -4.95 -31.18 19.84
N ARG A 170 -6.03 -30.42 20.03
CA ARG A 170 -6.40 -29.88 21.33
C ARG A 170 -6.62 -30.99 22.35
N ASP A 171 -7.36 -32.03 21.97
CA ASP A 171 -7.73 -33.11 22.88
C ASP A 171 -6.54 -34.03 23.20
N TYR A 172 -5.66 -34.29 22.23
CA TYR A 172 -4.43 -35.06 22.44
C TYR A 172 -3.51 -34.42 23.49
N PHE A 173 -3.40 -33.09 23.48
CA PHE A 173 -2.50 -32.38 24.39
C PHE A 173 -3.13 -31.93 25.70
N ASP A 174 -4.44 -32.11 25.89
CA ASP A 174 -5.13 -31.72 27.13
C ASP A 174 -4.61 -32.57 28.31
N GLY A 175 -3.95 -31.91 29.27
CA GLY A 175 -3.27 -32.59 30.38
C GLY A 175 -1.91 -33.22 30.05
N THR A 176 -1.50 -33.27 28.79
CA THR A 176 -0.21 -33.83 28.33
C THR A 176 0.91 -32.80 28.38
N LEU A 177 0.69 -31.62 27.81
CA LEU A 177 1.67 -30.52 27.78
C LEU A 177 0.98 -29.18 28.10
N PRO A 178 1.63 -28.30 28.89
CA PRO A 178 1.06 -26.99 29.20
C PRO A 178 1.17 -26.01 28.02
N PRO A 179 0.19 -25.10 27.85
CA PRO A 179 0.31 -24.02 26.89
C PRO A 179 1.41 -23.04 27.32
N TYR A 180 2.05 -22.40 26.34
CA TYR A 180 3.11 -21.44 26.57
C TYR A 180 2.54 -20.10 27.06
N GLN A 181 2.91 -19.73 28.27
CA GLN A 181 2.46 -18.51 28.92
C GLN A 181 3.39 -17.35 28.58
N LYS A 182 3.01 -16.56 27.57
CA LYS A 182 3.81 -15.45 27.00
C LYS A 182 4.37 -14.47 28.04
N MET A 183 3.64 -14.20 29.12
CA MET A 183 4.07 -13.26 30.18
C MET A 183 5.07 -13.86 31.17
N ARG A 184 5.03 -15.19 31.36
CA ARG A 184 5.89 -15.90 32.32
C ARG A 184 7.06 -16.61 31.63
N HIS A 185 6.97 -16.79 30.31
CA HIS A 185 7.92 -17.56 29.50
C HIS A 185 8.07 -19.00 30.02
N THR A 186 6.93 -19.63 30.32
CA THR A 186 6.84 -20.99 30.86
C THR A 186 5.81 -21.79 30.07
N GLY A 187 5.99 -23.10 29.97
CA GLY A 187 5.11 -24.00 29.22
C GLY A 187 5.70 -24.38 27.87
N THR A 188 4.97 -25.15 27.07
CA THR A 188 5.53 -25.81 25.88
C THR A 188 4.76 -25.47 24.62
N LEU A 189 3.45 -25.71 24.58
CA LEU A 189 2.65 -25.58 23.35
C LEU A 189 2.43 -24.11 22.98
N ARG A 190 2.83 -23.70 21.76
CA ARG A 190 2.67 -22.30 21.30
C ARG A 190 1.58 -22.18 20.26
N HIS A 191 1.77 -22.83 19.11
CA HIS A 191 0.86 -22.68 17.97
C HIS A 191 0.63 -24.00 17.24
N LEU A 192 -0.50 -24.09 16.53
CA LEU A 192 -0.77 -25.10 15.51
C LEU A 192 -1.01 -24.39 14.19
N LEU A 193 -0.19 -24.70 13.19
CA LEU A 193 -0.33 -24.18 11.84
C LEU A 193 -0.90 -25.29 10.96
N ILE A 194 -1.95 -24.94 10.21
CA ILE A 194 -2.54 -25.84 9.23
C ILE A 194 -2.59 -25.07 7.91
N ARG A 195 -2.16 -25.72 6.83
CA ARG A 195 -2.32 -25.21 5.47
C ARG A 195 -2.93 -26.30 4.59
N ARG A 196 -3.87 -25.93 3.72
CA ARG A 196 -4.52 -26.83 2.76
C ARG A 196 -4.57 -26.19 1.38
N SER A 197 -4.01 -26.83 0.35
CA SER A 197 -4.09 -26.34 -1.04
C SER A 197 -5.50 -26.49 -1.63
N SER A 198 -5.77 -25.84 -2.77
CA SER A 198 -6.95 -26.11 -3.59
C SER A 198 -7.05 -27.56 -4.08
N ILE A 199 -5.91 -28.24 -4.27
CA ILE A 199 -5.84 -29.66 -4.68
C ILE A 199 -5.91 -30.66 -3.51
N GLY A 200 -6.20 -30.19 -2.30
CA GLY A 200 -6.41 -31.04 -1.11
C GLY A 200 -5.14 -31.53 -0.40
N GLU A 201 -3.93 -31.08 -0.75
CA GLU A 201 -2.72 -31.33 0.06
C GLU A 201 -2.77 -30.55 1.38
N ILE A 202 -2.40 -31.19 2.49
CA ILE A 202 -2.42 -30.63 3.84
C ILE A 202 -1.02 -30.67 4.46
N LEU A 203 -0.57 -29.54 5.00
CA LEU A 203 0.58 -29.42 5.90
C LEU A 203 0.12 -29.06 7.30
N ILE A 204 0.67 -29.76 8.28
CA ILE A 204 0.40 -29.50 9.70
C ILE A 204 1.74 -29.29 10.40
N ASN A 205 1.86 -28.18 11.13
CA ASN A 205 3.05 -27.85 11.91
C ASN A 205 2.67 -27.46 13.34
N ILE A 206 3.15 -28.23 14.31
CA ILE A 206 3.04 -27.86 15.73
C ILE A 206 4.27 -27.06 16.15
N VAL A 207 4.04 -25.92 16.79
CA VAL A 207 5.10 -25.02 17.28
C VAL A 207 5.15 -25.08 18.79
N THR A 208 6.33 -25.36 19.34
CA THR A 208 6.55 -25.40 20.79
C THR A 208 7.79 -24.63 21.19
N ALA A 209 7.87 -24.25 22.47
CA ALA A 209 9.17 -24.00 23.09
C ALA A 209 9.98 -25.32 23.17
N SER A 210 11.30 -25.22 23.35
CA SER A 210 12.18 -26.38 23.50
C SER A 210 11.69 -27.32 24.60
N SER A 211 11.59 -28.61 24.27
CA SER A 211 11.18 -29.66 25.21
C SER A 211 11.72 -31.02 24.77
N GLU A 212 11.86 -31.95 25.71
CA GLU A 212 12.26 -33.34 25.46
C GLU A 212 11.07 -34.25 25.03
N TYR A 213 9.90 -33.66 24.72
CA TYR A 213 8.72 -34.42 24.35
C TYR A 213 8.87 -35.03 22.95
N ASP A 214 8.60 -36.34 22.81
CA ASP A 214 8.58 -37.04 21.53
C ASP A 214 7.18 -36.95 20.89
N PHE A 215 7.11 -36.35 19.70
CA PHE A 215 5.85 -36.16 18.97
C PHE A 215 5.49 -37.33 18.05
N SER A 216 6.25 -38.43 18.04
CA SER A 216 6.04 -39.55 17.12
C SER A 216 4.64 -40.16 17.23
N ASP A 217 4.16 -40.45 18.44
CA ASP A 217 2.82 -41.03 18.65
C ASP A 217 1.70 -40.04 18.24
N TYR A 218 1.86 -38.76 18.58
CA TYR A 218 0.94 -37.70 18.16
C TYR A 218 0.79 -37.65 16.65
N PHE A 219 1.91 -37.64 15.93
CA PHE A 219 1.89 -37.55 14.47
C PHE A 219 1.36 -38.81 13.81
N GLU A 220 1.60 -39.99 14.37
CA GLU A 220 1.05 -41.22 13.80
C GLU A 220 -0.46 -41.33 14.01
N GLU A 221 -0.99 -40.92 15.16
CA GLU A 221 -2.44 -40.81 15.34
C GLU A 221 -3.05 -39.73 14.42
N LEU A 222 -2.41 -38.56 14.32
CA LEU A 222 -2.85 -37.45 13.46
C LEU A 222 -2.93 -37.85 11.99
N LYS A 223 -1.96 -38.63 11.51
CA LYS A 223 -1.90 -39.12 10.14
C LYS A 223 -3.05 -40.07 9.78
N ASN A 224 -3.61 -40.75 10.78
CA ASN A 224 -4.71 -41.71 10.62
C ASN A 224 -6.10 -41.07 10.74
N LEU A 225 -6.19 -39.74 10.87
CA LEU A 225 -7.46 -39.03 10.86
C LEU A 225 -8.18 -39.18 9.50
N ASN A 226 -9.50 -39.35 9.56
CA ASN A 226 -10.35 -39.36 8.37
C ASN A 226 -10.58 -37.91 7.88
N LEU A 227 -9.77 -37.49 6.90
CA LEU A 227 -9.80 -36.17 6.29
C LEU A 227 -10.22 -36.28 4.82
N GLU A 228 -10.80 -35.20 4.27
CA GLU A 228 -11.09 -35.12 2.84
C GLU A 228 -9.82 -34.86 2.02
N GLY A 229 -8.91 -34.04 2.57
CA GLY A 229 -7.59 -33.81 2.00
C GLY A 229 -6.56 -34.87 2.39
N ASN A 230 -5.37 -34.78 1.79
CA ASN A 230 -4.26 -35.68 2.03
C ASN A 230 -3.15 -34.96 2.81
N ILE A 231 -2.79 -35.47 3.98
CA ILE A 231 -1.61 -34.99 4.71
C ILE A 231 -0.38 -35.33 3.88
N VAL A 232 0.38 -34.31 3.48
CA VAL A 232 1.66 -34.46 2.76
C VAL A 232 2.85 -34.09 3.62
N GLY A 233 2.61 -33.52 4.80
CA GLY A 233 3.66 -33.10 5.71
C GLY A 233 3.20 -32.90 7.14
N LEU A 234 3.96 -33.48 8.07
CA LEU A 234 3.81 -33.29 9.51
C LEU A 234 5.13 -32.77 10.07
N LEU A 235 5.07 -31.59 10.68
CA LEU A 235 6.24 -30.85 11.13
C LEU A 235 6.13 -30.47 12.59
N HIS A 236 7.27 -30.42 13.26
CA HIS A 236 7.43 -29.81 14.56
C HIS A 236 8.44 -28.67 14.44
N THR A 237 8.07 -27.50 14.95
CA THR A 237 8.95 -26.33 14.99
C THR A 237 9.24 -25.94 16.41
N THR A 238 10.53 -25.82 16.73
CA THR A 238 10.98 -25.24 18.00
C THR A 238 11.11 -23.71 17.84
N ASN A 239 10.56 -22.98 18.82
CA ASN A 239 10.60 -21.52 18.90
C ASN A 239 10.73 -21.07 20.36
N ASP A 240 11.95 -20.75 20.78
CA ASP A 240 12.27 -20.20 22.11
C ASP A 240 12.26 -18.67 22.16
N SER A 241 11.95 -18.01 21.05
CA SER A 241 11.83 -16.55 21.00
C SER A 241 10.85 -16.04 22.06
N LEU A 242 11.23 -14.96 22.74
CA LEU A 242 10.37 -14.23 23.67
C LEU A 242 9.21 -13.54 22.95
N SER A 243 9.37 -13.26 21.65
CA SER A 243 8.29 -12.71 20.83
C SER A 243 7.23 -13.77 20.56
N ASP A 244 6.01 -13.33 20.34
CA ASP A 244 4.90 -14.21 19.94
C ASP A 244 4.97 -14.64 18.47
N ALA A 245 5.88 -14.03 17.70
CA ALA A 245 6.09 -14.41 16.32
C ALA A 245 6.66 -15.82 16.25
N ILE A 246 6.27 -16.56 15.21
CA ILE A 246 6.83 -17.87 14.92
C ILE A 246 8.20 -17.66 14.30
N VAL A 247 9.25 -17.88 15.08
CA VAL A 247 10.64 -17.90 14.62
C VAL A 247 11.05 -19.37 14.54
N PRO A 248 11.20 -19.94 13.33
CA PRO A 248 11.51 -21.35 13.17
C PRO A 248 13.00 -21.60 13.43
N GLU A 249 13.40 -21.72 14.69
CA GLU A 249 14.79 -21.98 15.09
C GLU A 249 15.24 -23.39 14.71
N LYS A 250 14.33 -24.36 14.81
CA LYS A 250 14.51 -25.74 14.34
C LYS A 250 13.19 -26.26 13.78
N VAL A 251 13.27 -26.97 12.66
CA VAL A 251 12.12 -27.62 12.01
C VAL A 251 12.44 -29.09 11.80
N ASP A 252 11.69 -29.97 12.47
CA ASP A 252 11.77 -31.41 12.33
C ASP A 252 10.59 -31.92 11.48
N ILE A 253 10.87 -32.73 10.47
CA ILE A 253 9.85 -33.34 9.61
C ILE A 253 9.63 -34.78 10.08
N TYR A 254 8.46 -35.06 10.62
CA TYR A 254 8.07 -36.39 11.08
C TYR A 254 7.46 -37.24 9.96
N PHE A 255 6.85 -36.59 8.96
CA PHE A 255 6.27 -37.28 7.83
C PHE A 255 6.31 -36.41 6.57
N GLY A 256 6.62 -37.02 5.43
CA GLY A 256 6.47 -36.41 4.12
C GLY A 256 7.45 -35.26 3.87
N ARG A 257 6.92 -34.07 3.62
CA ARG A 257 7.66 -32.87 3.18
C ARG A 257 7.14 -31.60 3.84
N ASP A 258 7.88 -30.51 3.72
CA ASP A 258 7.60 -29.21 4.35
C ASP A 258 6.85 -28.21 3.46
N TYR A 259 6.31 -28.67 2.32
CA TYR A 259 5.58 -27.84 1.36
C TYR A 259 4.34 -28.55 0.79
N ILE A 260 3.36 -27.74 0.38
CA ILE A 260 2.27 -28.12 -0.52
C ILE A 260 2.56 -27.60 -1.93
N TYR A 261 1.87 -28.17 -2.91
CA TYR A 261 1.64 -27.53 -4.19
C TYR A 261 0.29 -26.81 -4.19
N GLU A 262 0.28 -25.60 -4.74
CA GLU A 262 -0.94 -24.85 -5.03
C GLU A 262 -0.99 -24.49 -6.51
N GLU A 263 -2.20 -24.44 -7.08
CA GLU A 263 -2.40 -24.07 -8.48
C GLU A 263 -3.15 -22.75 -8.59
N LEU A 264 -2.56 -21.80 -9.33
CA LEU A 264 -3.13 -20.48 -9.50
C LEU A 264 -2.94 -20.00 -10.94
N LEU A 265 -4.06 -19.76 -11.63
CA LEU A 265 -4.12 -19.32 -13.03
C LEU A 265 -3.23 -20.15 -13.98
N GLY A 266 -3.20 -21.48 -13.80
CA GLY A 266 -2.45 -22.41 -14.65
C GLY A 266 -0.96 -22.54 -14.32
N LEU A 267 -0.49 -21.83 -13.29
CA LEU A 267 0.85 -21.99 -12.73
C LEU A 267 0.81 -22.80 -11.44
N LYS A 268 1.90 -23.49 -11.15
CA LYS A 268 2.08 -24.31 -9.96
C LYS A 268 3.06 -23.64 -9.00
N PHE A 269 2.70 -23.55 -7.73
CA PHE A 269 3.51 -22.92 -6.70
C PHE A 269 3.82 -23.93 -5.60
N LYS A 270 5.10 -24.06 -5.26
CA LYS A 270 5.59 -24.72 -4.06
C LYS A 270 5.47 -23.74 -2.90
N VAL A 271 4.70 -24.12 -1.88
CA VAL A 271 4.36 -23.24 -0.77
C VAL A 271 4.66 -23.94 0.55
N SER A 272 5.62 -23.39 1.31
CA SER A 272 5.96 -23.92 2.65
C SER A 272 4.91 -23.54 3.69
N VAL A 273 5.00 -24.14 4.88
CA VAL A 273 4.11 -23.78 6.00
C VAL A 273 4.29 -22.32 6.45
N PHE A 274 5.49 -21.75 6.36
CA PHE A 274 5.80 -20.38 6.81
C PHE A 274 5.62 -19.33 5.72
N SER A 275 5.86 -19.67 4.45
CA SER A 275 5.85 -18.73 3.34
C SER A 275 4.50 -18.02 3.18
N PHE A 276 4.54 -16.72 2.90
CA PHE A 276 3.32 -15.99 2.54
C PHE A 276 2.75 -16.50 1.21
N PHE A 277 1.44 -16.71 1.19
CA PHE A 277 0.65 -16.97 0.00
C PHE A 277 -0.77 -16.47 0.26
N GLN A 278 -1.50 -16.09 -0.78
CA GLN A 278 -2.86 -15.57 -0.63
C GLN A 278 -3.74 -16.58 0.10
N THR A 279 -4.40 -16.15 1.19
CA THR A 279 -5.14 -17.09 2.04
C THR A 279 -6.48 -17.52 1.45
N ASN A 280 -6.92 -16.89 0.37
CA ASN A 280 -8.13 -17.19 -0.37
C ASN A 280 -7.75 -17.40 -1.85
N THR A 281 -7.46 -18.65 -2.22
CA THR A 281 -6.95 -18.99 -3.56
C THR A 281 -7.94 -18.60 -4.67
N GLU A 282 -9.25 -18.84 -4.47
CA GLU A 282 -10.26 -18.53 -5.49
C GLU A 282 -10.45 -17.03 -5.69
N SER A 283 -10.44 -16.25 -4.61
CA SER A 283 -10.51 -14.79 -4.73
C SER A 283 -9.20 -14.21 -5.29
N ALA A 284 -8.04 -14.81 -4.98
CA ALA A 284 -6.76 -14.42 -5.59
C ALA A 284 -6.73 -14.61 -7.11
N LYS A 285 -7.38 -15.67 -7.66
CA LYS A 285 -7.55 -15.84 -9.11
C LYS A 285 -8.25 -14.62 -9.72
N VAL A 286 -9.34 -14.19 -9.09
CA VAL A 286 -10.11 -13.02 -9.52
C VAL A 286 -9.28 -11.74 -9.43
N LEU A 287 -8.57 -11.53 -8.32
CA LEU A 287 -7.69 -10.38 -8.09
C LEU A 287 -6.65 -10.24 -9.20
N TYR A 288 -5.95 -11.33 -9.50
CA TYR A 288 -4.87 -11.31 -10.48
C TYR A 288 -5.39 -11.24 -11.91
N SER A 289 -6.53 -11.88 -12.22
CA SER A 289 -7.19 -11.69 -13.52
C SER A 289 -7.70 -10.27 -13.73
N MET A 290 -8.11 -9.54 -12.69
CA MET A 290 -8.39 -8.10 -12.82
C MET A 290 -7.14 -7.34 -13.24
N GLY A 291 -6.01 -7.61 -12.60
CA GLY A 291 -4.72 -7.02 -12.97
C GLY A 291 -4.30 -7.32 -14.40
N GLU A 292 -4.41 -8.58 -14.84
CA GLU A 292 -4.14 -8.98 -16.23
C GLU A 292 -5.04 -8.24 -17.22
N ASN A 293 -6.33 -8.12 -16.92
CA ASN A 293 -7.29 -7.44 -17.79
C ASN A 293 -7.03 -5.94 -17.88
N MET A 294 -6.61 -5.30 -16.78
CA MET A 294 -6.27 -3.88 -16.75
C MET A 294 -5.01 -3.58 -17.58
N LEU A 295 -3.96 -4.39 -17.40
CA LEU A 295 -2.67 -4.20 -18.10
C LEU A 295 -2.69 -4.63 -19.58
N GLY A 296 -3.60 -5.53 -19.95
CA GLY A 296 -3.69 -6.09 -21.29
C GLY A 296 -2.48 -6.96 -21.68
N ASP A 297 -2.15 -7.00 -22.97
CA ASP A 297 -1.03 -7.80 -23.46
C ASP A 297 0.32 -7.15 -23.09
N LEU A 298 1.17 -7.94 -22.44
CA LEU A 298 2.52 -7.54 -22.03
C LEU A 298 3.61 -8.05 -22.99
N LYS A 299 3.25 -8.70 -24.09
CA LYS A 299 4.22 -9.17 -25.09
C LYS A 299 5.12 -8.03 -25.57
N GLY A 300 6.43 -8.23 -25.46
CA GLY A 300 7.41 -7.21 -25.84
C GLY A 300 7.72 -6.18 -24.75
N LYS A 301 6.92 -6.10 -23.68
CA LYS A 301 7.08 -5.15 -22.58
C LYS A 301 7.97 -5.69 -21.46
N VAL A 302 8.58 -4.78 -20.71
CA VAL A 302 9.34 -5.04 -19.49
C VAL A 302 8.45 -4.72 -18.28
N LEU A 303 8.22 -5.71 -17.43
CA LEU A 303 7.46 -5.58 -16.19
C LEU A 303 8.42 -5.54 -15.00
N LEU A 304 8.23 -4.57 -14.10
CA LEU A 304 8.92 -4.49 -12.82
C LEU A 304 7.89 -4.60 -11.69
N ASP A 305 7.98 -5.68 -10.90
CA ASP A 305 7.13 -5.95 -9.75
C ASP A 305 7.88 -5.60 -8.45
N LEU A 306 7.39 -4.62 -7.73
CA LEU A 306 8.00 -4.15 -6.48
C LEU A 306 7.19 -4.69 -5.29
N TYR A 307 7.89 -5.17 -4.27
CA TYR A 307 7.31 -5.92 -3.14
C TYR A 307 6.77 -7.28 -3.57
N SER A 308 7.53 -7.98 -4.42
CA SER A 308 7.05 -9.17 -5.14
C SER A 308 6.76 -10.39 -4.26
N GLY A 309 7.19 -10.39 -2.98
CA GLY A 309 7.03 -11.53 -2.08
C GLY A 309 7.61 -12.81 -2.67
N THR A 310 6.81 -13.88 -2.66
CA THR A 310 7.16 -15.18 -3.27
C THR A 310 7.02 -15.21 -4.80
N GLY A 311 6.83 -14.05 -5.44
CA GLY A 311 6.84 -13.88 -6.88
C GLY A 311 5.58 -14.33 -7.60
N THR A 312 4.46 -14.50 -6.89
CA THR A 312 3.18 -14.95 -7.47
C THR A 312 2.67 -13.99 -8.53
N ILE A 313 2.64 -12.68 -8.23
CA ILE A 313 2.17 -11.63 -9.14
C ILE A 313 3.14 -11.53 -10.33
N THR A 314 4.44 -11.44 -10.07
CA THR A 314 5.48 -11.39 -11.12
C THR A 314 5.34 -12.54 -12.11
N GLN A 315 5.13 -13.77 -11.63
CA GLN A 315 4.98 -14.95 -12.49
C GLN A 315 3.68 -14.95 -13.29
N ILE A 316 2.56 -14.59 -12.66
CA ILE A 316 1.25 -14.59 -13.33
C ILE A 316 1.17 -13.50 -14.39
N LEU A 317 1.52 -12.26 -14.05
CA LEU A 317 1.46 -11.14 -14.98
C LEU A 317 2.60 -11.19 -16.00
N GLY A 318 3.81 -11.55 -15.54
CA GLY A 318 5.04 -11.49 -16.33
C GLY A 318 5.27 -12.68 -17.28
N ARG A 319 4.50 -13.77 -17.20
CA ARG A 319 4.72 -14.98 -18.03
C ARG A 319 4.76 -14.75 -19.54
N ASN A 320 4.05 -13.73 -20.03
CA ASN A 320 4.01 -13.39 -21.46
C ASN A 320 4.84 -12.12 -21.79
N ALA A 321 5.49 -11.51 -20.80
CA ALA A 321 6.29 -10.31 -20.98
C ALA A 321 7.62 -10.61 -21.68
N LYS A 322 8.27 -9.59 -22.26
CA LYS A 322 9.66 -9.74 -22.77
C LYS A 322 10.63 -10.08 -21.63
N ARG A 323 10.43 -9.43 -20.49
CA ARG A 323 11.22 -9.61 -19.26
C ARG A 323 10.37 -9.17 -18.07
N ALA A 324 10.38 -9.93 -16.99
CA ALA A 324 9.75 -9.54 -15.73
C ALA A 324 10.78 -9.60 -14.59
N ILE A 325 10.80 -8.58 -13.74
CA ILE A 325 11.75 -8.46 -12.63
C ILE A 325 10.96 -8.27 -11.36
N GLY A 326 11.09 -9.18 -10.40
CA GLY A 326 10.53 -9.00 -9.05
C GLY A 326 11.58 -8.48 -8.07
N VAL A 327 11.20 -7.55 -7.20
CA VAL A 327 12.05 -7.02 -6.12
C VAL A 327 11.40 -7.30 -4.77
N GLU A 328 12.13 -8.00 -3.91
CA GLU A 328 11.68 -8.38 -2.56
C GLU A 328 12.84 -8.29 -1.56
N ILE A 329 12.56 -7.87 -0.33
CA ILE A 329 13.58 -7.68 0.71
C ILE A 329 13.88 -8.97 1.49
N VAL A 330 12.91 -9.89 1.56
CA VAL A 330 13.03 -11.17 2.27
C VAL A 330 13.70 -12.21 1.37
N GLU A 331 14.90 -12.64 1.75
CA GLU A 331 15.72 -13.58 0.98
C GLU A 331 15.01 -14.92 0.75
N GLU A 332 14.39 -15.47 1.79
CA GLU A 332 13.66 -16.74 1.72
C GLU A 332 12.46 -16.67 0.77
N ALA A 333 11.83 -15.49 0.63
CA ALA A 333 10.75 -15.28 -0.32
C ALA A 333 11.28 -15.24 -1.77
N VAL A 334 12.44 -14.61 -1.98
CA VAL A 334 13.12 -14.57 -3.28
C VAL A 334 13.61 -15.95 -3.70
N GLU A 335 14.14 -16.75 -2.79
CA GLU A 335 14.53 -18.14 -3.05
C GLU A 335 13.32 -18.98 -3.46
N SER A 336 12.22 -18.88 -2.70
CA SER A 336 10.94 -19.51 -3.04
C SER A 336 10.43 -19.08 -4.42
N ALA A 337 10.55 -17.79 -4.76
CA ALA A 337 10.18 -17.26 -6.06
C ALA A 337 11.01 -17.85 -7.21
N ARG A 338 12.34 -17.96 -7.03
CA ARG A 338 13.26 -18.58 -7.99
C ARG A 338 12.99 -20.08 -8.17
N GLU A 339 12.64 -20.79 -7.11
CA GLU A 339 12.21 -22.20 -7.20
C GLU A 339 10.92 -22.34 -8.02
N ASN A 340 9.94 -21.47 -7.78
CA ASN A 340 8.66 -21.47 -8.50
C ASN A 340 8.81 -21.09 -9.98
N VAL A 341 9.70 -20.16 -10.31
CA VAL A 341 10.04 -19.85 -11.71
C VAL A 341 10.60 -21.07 -12.44
N LYS A 342 11.51 -21.82 -11.81
CA LYS A 342 12.03 -23.07 -12.38
C LYS A 342 10.94 -24.12 -12.53
N LEU A 343 10.07 -24.25 -11.51
CA LEU A 343 8.94 -25.19 -11.54
C LEU A 343 7.97 -24.91 -12.70
N ASN A 344 7.77 -23.64 -13.04
CA ASN A 344 6.87 -23.19 -14.11
C ASN A 344 7.57 -22.99 -15.47
N ASN A 345 8.88 -23.26 -15.58
CA ASN A 345 9.69 -23.07 -16.79
C ASN A 345 9.61 -21.63 -17.35
N LEU A 346 9.68 -20.61 -16.49
CA LEU A 346 9.57 -19.20 -16.86
C LEU A 346 10.95 -18.54 -17.01
N GLU A 347 11.57 -18.68 -18.18
CA GLU A 347 12.95 -18.19 -18.42
C GLU A 347 13.08 -16.66 -18.49
N ASN A 348 11.98 -15.95 -18.71
CA ASN A 348 11.95 -14.48 -18.85
C ASN A 348 11.77 -13.73 -17.52
N ILE A 349 11.76 -14.44 -16.39
CA ILE A 349 11.47 -13.88 -15.07
C ILE A 349 12.67 -14.04 -14.13
N GLU A 350 13.04 -12.95 -13.47
CA GLU A 350 14.13 -12.92 -12.49
C GLU A 350 13.74 -12.16 -11.23
N PHE A 351 14.50 -12.39 -10.14
CA PHE A 351 14.24 -11.78 -8.84
C PHE A 351 15.50 -11.18 -8.24
N ILE A 352 15.36 -9.95 -7.74
CA ILE A 352 16.38 -9.19 -7.02
C ILE A 352 16.01 -9.20 -5.54
N CYS A 353 16.94 -9.66 -4.70
CA CYS A 353 16.81 -9.56 -3.25
C CYS A 353 17.36 -8.20 -2.80
N GLY A 354 16.51 -7.34 -2.26
CA GLY A 354 16.93 -6.02 -1.78
C GLY A 354 15.78 -5.12 -1.37
N ASP A 355 16.10 -4.09 -0.60
CA ASP A 355 15.16 -3.03 -0.25
C ASP A 355 14.76 -2.26 -1.51
N VAL A 356 13.46 -2.18 -1.79
CA VAL A 356 12.90 -1.43 -2.93
C VAL A 356 13.48 -0.02 -3.00
N PHE A 357 13.63 0.70 -1.88
CA PHE A 357 14.20 2.05 -1.86
C PHE A 357 15.64 2.12 -2.38
N GLN A 358 16.44 1.08 -2.18
CA GLN A 358 17.82 1.04 -2.69
C GLN A 358 17.85 0.52 -4.12
N VAL A 359 17.15 -0.58 -4.40
CA VAL A 359 17.15 -1.21 -5.72
C VAL A 359 16.70 -0.23 -6.80
N VAL A 360 15.62 0.53 -6.57
CA VAL A 360 15.09 1.48 -7.57
C VAL A 360 16.03 2.63 -7.93
N LYS A 361 17.09 2.89 -7.15
CA LYS A 361 18.05 3.95 -7.47
C LYS A 361 19.12 3.49 -8.46
N ASP A 362 19.54 2.25 -8.31
CA ASP A 362 20.70 1.68 -9.02
C ASP A 362 20.27 0.77 -10.18
N LEU A 363 18.97 0.45 -10.27
CA LEU A 363 18.43 -0.44 -11.30
C LEU A 363 18.38 0.27 -12.66
N ASP A 364 19.34 -0.07 -13.53
CA ASP A 364 19.37 0.36 -14.92
C ASP A 364 18.39 -0.47 -15.77
N VAL A 365 17.10 -0.21 -15.61
CA VAL A 365 16.03 -0.79 -16.42
C VAL A 365 15.02 0.30 -16.81
N LYS A 366 14.45 0.18 -18.00
CA LYS A 366 13.33 0.99 -18.45
C LYS A 366 12.07 0.11 -18.46
N PRO A 367 11.29 0.07 -17.36
CA PRO A 367 10.06 -0.71 -17.32
C PRO A 367 8.97 -0.01 -18.13
N ASP A 368 8.21 -0.77 -18.90
CA ASP A 368 6.99 -0.27 -19.54
C ASP A 368 5.82 -0.28 -18.55
N VAL A 369 5.83 -1.26 -17.63
CA VAL A 369 4.82 -1.45 -16.58
C VAL A 369 5.50 -1.66 -15.23
N ILE A 370 4.99 -0.99 -14.19
CA ILE A 370 5.38 -1.27 -12.80
C ILE A 370 4.18 -1.78 -12.01
N VAL A 371 4.35 -2.91 -11.33
CA VAL A 371 3.36 -3.48 -10.41
C VAL A 371 3.78 -3.19 -8.96
N LEU A 372 2.81 -2.80 -8.14
CA LEU A 372 3.00 -2.41 -6.74
C LEU A 372 2.02 -3.18 -5.86
N ASP A 373 2.52 -4.05 -4.97
CA ASP A 373 1.76 -4.66 -3.87
C ASP A 373 2.42 -4.37 -2.51
N PRO A 374 2.44 -3.09 -2.08
CA PRO A 374 3.20 -2.70 -0.90
C PRO A 374 2.59 -3.23 0.41
N PRO A 375 3.37 -3.21 1.51
CA PRO A 375 2.84 -3.55 2.83
C PRO A 375 1.71 -2.60 3.25
N ARG A 376 1.02 -2.94 4.35
CA ARG A 376 -0.12 -2.17 4.87
C ARG A 376 0.15 -0.68 5.15
N ASP A 377 1.40 -0.30 5.35
CA ASP A 377 1.81 1.10 5.55
C ASP A 377 1.92 1.91 4.24
N GLY A 378 1.74 1.24 3.09
CA GLY A 378 1.88 1.79 1.74
C GLY A 378 3.33 1.84 1.26
N ILE A 379 3.56 2.58 0.18
CA ILE A 379 4.89 2.77 -0.37
C ILE A 379 5.71 3.64 0.58
N ASN A 380 7.00 3.33 0.73
CA ASN A 380 7.91 4.18 1.47
C ASN A 380 7.95 5.59 0.81
N PRO A 381 7.69 6.69 1.54
CA PRO A 381 7.69 8.04 0.96
C PRO A 381 9.00 8.44 0.28
N ARG A 382 10.12 7.81 0.62
CA ARG A 382 11.41 8.04 -0.05
C ARG A 382 11.60 7.23 -1.32
N ALA A 383 10.84 6.13 -1.49
CA ALA A 383 10.89 5.29 -2.68
C ALA A 383 9.92 5.74 -3.76
N ILE A 384 8.77 6.30 -3.39
CA ILE A 384 7.70 6.69 -4.33
C ILE A 384 8.19 7.59 -5.46
N GLU A 385 9.03 8.59 -5.16
CA GLU A 385 9.59 9.49 -6.18
C GLU A 385 10.50 8.74 -7.16
N ASN A 386 11.38 7.87 -6.66
CA ASN A 386 12.26 7.07 -7.51
C ASN A 386 11.48 6.08 -8.38
N ILE A 387 10.42 5.49 -7.84
CA ILE A 387 9.51 4.59 -8.58
C ILE A 387 8.85 5.35 -9.73
N ILE A 388 8.30 6.54 -9.46
CA ILE A 388 7.65 7.35 -10.50
C ILE A 388 8.67 7.88 -11.52
N ASN A 389 9.94 8.06 -11.13
CA ASN A 389 11.00 8.52 -12.03
C ASN A 389 11.43 7.50 -13.10
N PHE A 390 11.05 6.22 -12.97
CA PHE A 390 11.15 5.29 -14.10
C PHE A 390 10.26 5.69 -15.28
N ASN A 391 9.22 6.49 -15.01
CA ASN A 391 8.25 6.99 -15.99
C ASN A 391 7.66 5.86 -16.87
N PRO A 392 7.13 4.77 -16.26
CA PRO A 392 6.48 3.71 -17.04
C PRO A 392 5.20 4.24 -17.71
N GLU A 393 4.76 3.55 -18.75
CA GLU A 393 3.49 3.88 -19.42
C GLU A 393 2.32 3.64 -18.45
N GLU A 394 2.41 2.59 -17.65
CA GLU A 394 1.34 2.12 -16.78
C GLU A 394 1.87 1.62 -15.42
N PHE A 395 1.08 1.85 -14.38
CA PHE A 395 1.21 1.20 -13.08
C PHE A 395 -0.02 0.33 -12.81
N LEU A 396 0.21 -0.83 -12.21
CA LEU A 396 -0.82 -1.61 -11.53
C LEU A 396 -0.56 -1.58 -10.02
N TYR A 397 -1.47 -0.98 -9.27
CA TYR A 397 -1.39 -0.90 -7.82
C TYR A 397 -2.41 -1.84 -7.18
N ILE A 398 -1.93 -2.86 -6.47
CA ILE A 398 -2.73 -3.76 -5.63
C ILE A 398 -2.55 -3.31 -4.18
N SER A 399 -3.66 -3.14 -3.45
CA SER A 399 -3.60 -2.64 -2.07
C SER A 399 -4.62 -3.28 -1.16
N CYS A 400 -4.12 -3.86 -0.07
CA CYS A 400 -4.93 -4.36 1.05
C CYS A 400 -5.33 -3.25 2.04
N ASN A 401 -4.84 -2.01 1.81
CA ASN A 401 -5.16 -0.83 2.61
C ASN A 401 -5.46 0.39 1.73
N PRO A 402 -6.74 0.58 1.36
CA PRO A 402 -7.19 1.75 0.61
C PRO A 402 -6.80 3.10 1.22
N VAL A 403 -6.63 3.20 2.55
CA VAL A 403 -6.25 4.48 3.19
C VAL A 403 -4.85 4.91 2.76
N THR A 404 -3.90 3.97 2.71
CA THR A 404 -2.53 4.29 2.29
C THR A 404 -2.45 4.44 0.78
N PHE A 405 -3.24 3.68 0.01
CA PHE A 405 -3.34 3.91 -1.43
C PHE A 405 -3.79 5.35 -1.76
N VAL A 406 -4.87 5.85 -1.13
CA VAL A 406 -5.37 7.21 -1.39
C VAL A 406 -4.36 8.30 -1.00
N ARG A 407 -3.51 8.04 0.00
CA ARG A 407 -2.35 8.90 0.31
C ARG A 407 -1.31 8.83 -0.81
N ASP A 408 -0.91 7.64 -1.22
CA ASP A 408 0.20 7.42 -2.15
C ASP A 408 -0.15 7.91 -3.56
N VAL A 409 -1.38 7.67 -4.03
CA VAL A 409 -1.84 8.05 -5.37
C VAL A 409 -1.72 9.56 -5.64
N GLN A 410 -1.77 10.41 -4.60
CA GLN A 410 -1.58 11.86 -4.76
C GLN A 410 -0.24 12.21 -5.40
N GLU A 411 0.84 11.47 -5.10
CA GLU A 411 2.14 11.70 -5.71
C GLU A 411 2.18 11.29 -7.18
N PHE A 412 1.45 10.24 -7.55
CA PHE A 412 1.29 9.84 -8.96
C PHE A 412 0.51 10.89 -9.75
N LEU A 413 -0.59 11.41 -9.19
CA LEU A 413 -1.41 12.46 -9.81
C LEU A 413 -0.62 13.75 -10.04
N LYS A 414 0.20 14.18 -9.08
CA LYS A 414 1.10 15.34 -9.23
C LYS A 414 2.10 15.18 -10.38
N ARG A 415 2.42 13.94 -10.73
CA ARG A 415 3.36 13.58 -11.80
C ARG A 415 2.68 13.30 -13.14
N GLY A 416 1.38 13.55 -13.25
CA GLY A 416 0.63 13.48 -14.49
C GLY A 416 -0.02 12.12 -14.77
N TYR A 417 0.14 11.13 -13.88
CA TYR A 417 -0.65 9.91 -13.95
C TYR A 417 -2.11 10.19 -13.58
N ARG A 418 -3.01 9.36 -14.08
CA ARG A 418 -4.44 9.39 -13.76
C ARG A 418 -4.91 7.97 -13.50
N ILE A 419 -5.90 7.84 -12.62
CA ILE A 419 -6.62 6.58 -12.40
C ILE A 419 -7.43 6.29 -13.66
N GLU A 420 -7.09 5.22 -14.38
CA GLU A 420 -7.88 4.76 -15.53
C GLU A 420 -9.02 3.87 -15.07
N GLU A 421 -8.71 2.92 -14.17
CA GLU A 421 -9.69 1.99 -13.62
C GLU A 421 -9.36 1.67 -12.16
N ILE A 422 -10.41 1.49 -11.35
CA ILE A 422 -10.32 0.97 -9.99
C ILE A 422 -11.40 -0.08 -9.75
N LYS A 423 -10.99 -1.22 -9.18
CA LYS A 423 -11.90 -2.27 -8.72
C LYS A 423 -11.57 -2.66 -7.29
N GLY A 424 -12.60 -2.93 -6.50
CA GLY A 424 -12.48 -3.54 -5.18
C GLY A 424 -12.83 -5.02 -5.23
N LEU A 425 -12.20 -5.81 -4.37
CA LEU A 425 -12.48 -7.23 -4.22
C LEU A 425 -12.52 -7.60 -2.73
N ASP A 426 -13.49 -8.43 -2.37
CA ASP A 426 -13.54 -9.05 -1.06
C ASP A 426 -12.62 -10.28 -0.99
N GLN A 427 -11.32 -10.05 -0.83
CA GLN A 427 -10.34 -11.13 -0.63
C GLN A 427 -10.55 -11.86 0.72
N PHE A 428 -11.11 -11.16 1.72
CA PHE A 428 -11.27 -11.65 3.09
C PHE A 428 -12.73 -11.51 3.58
N PRO A 429 -13.65 -12.35 3.08
CA PRO A 429 -15.03 -12.37 3.52
C PRO A 429 -15.17 -12.52 5.03
N ARG A 430 -16.22 -11.90 5.58
CA ARG A 430 -16.55 -11.80 7.01
C ARG A 430 -15.60 -10.93 7.83
N THR A 431 -14.56 -10.36 7.21
CA THR A 431 -13.64 -9.42 7.86
C THR A 431 -13.87 -7.99 7.36
N ASN A 432 -13.18 -7.02 7.95
CA ASN A 432 -13.19 -5.64 7.50
C ASN A 432 -12.11 -5.30 6.46
N HIS A 433 -11.32 -6.29 6.04
CA HIS A 433 -10.31 -6.13 5.02
C HIS A 433 -10.95 -6.17 3.64
N VAL A 434 -10.32 -5.45 2.70
CA VAL A 434 -10.64 -5.44 1.29
C VAL A 434 -9.33 -5.38 0.51
N GLU A 435 -9.38 -5.77 -0.75
CA GLU A 435 -8.33 -5.49 -1.73
C GLU A 435 -8.86 -4.47 -2.76
N THR A 436 -7.97 -3.61 -3.25
CA THR A 436 -8.23 -2.74 -4.40
C THR A 436 -7.16 -2.96 -5.45
N VAL A 437 -7.57 -3.02 -6.72
CA VAL A 437 -6.69 -3.05 -7.88
C VAL A 437 -6.93 -1.77 -8.68
N VAL A 438 -5.86 -1.04 -8.95
CA VAL A 438 -5.93 0.27 -9.62
C VAL A 438 -4.92 0.33 -10.76
N SER A 439 -5.38 0.66 -11.96
CA SER A 439 -4.50 1.01 -13.07
C SER A 439 -4.31 2.52 -13.11
N LEU A 440 -3.05 2.94 -13.19
CA LEU A 440 -2.67 4.33 -13.40
C LEU A 440 -1.92 4.41 -14.71
N SER A 441 -2.29 5.33 -15.58
CA SER A 441 -1.52 5.60 -16.80
C SER A 441 -1.26 7.10 -16.91
N HIS A 442 -0.25 7.47 -17.68
CA HIS A 442 -0.09 8.86 -18.11
C HIS A 442 -0.08 8.90 -19.65
N LYS A 443 -0.64 9.95 -20.24
CA LYS A 443 -0.56 10.14 -21.69
C LYS A 443 0.86 10.56 -22.05
N ASN A 444 1.49 9.85 -22.99
CA ASN A 444 2.75 10.25 -23.59
C ASN A 444 2.69 11.73 -24.04
N ALA A 445 3.76 12.47 -23.78
CA ALA A 445 3.92 13.89 -24.13
C ALA A 445 3.78 14.16 -25.65
N ASP A 446 3.85 13.12 -26.48
CA ASP A 446 3.66 13.20 -27.94
C ASP A 446 2.18 13.27 -28.37
N SER A 447 1.23 13.28 -27.44
CA SER A 447 -0.18 13.51 -27.75
C SER A 447 -0.40 14.97 -28.20
N HIS A 448 -0.36 15.19 -29.52
CA HIS A 448 -0.66 16.49 -30.11
C HIS A 448 -2.14 16.84 -29.89
N ILE A 449 -2.41 17.93 -29.17
CA ILE A 449 -3.72 18.56 -29.20
C ILE A 449 -3.76 19.41 -30.47
N ASN A 450 -4.47 18.96 -31.50
CA ASN A 450 -4.78 19.80 -32.65
C ASN A 450 -5.79 20.86 -32.22
N VAL A 451 -5.30 22.02 -31.78
CA VAL A 451 -6.14 23.21 -31.59
C VAL A 451 -6.25 23.91 -32.94
N ASN A 452 -7.38 23.72 -33.62
CA ASN A 452 -7.72 24.56 -34.77
C ASN A 452 -8.19 25.91 -34.23
N VAL A 453 -7.35 26.93 -34.42
CA VAL A 453 -7.71 28.32 -34.14
C VAL A 453 -8.10 28.96 -35.47
N GLU A 454 -9.37 29.34 -35.60
CA GLU A 454 -9.85 30.13 -36.73
C GLU A 454 -9.81 31.62 -36.36
N PHE A 455 -9.18 32.42 -37.22
CA PHE A 455 -9.05 33.86 -37.04
C PHE A 455 -10.03 34.58 -37.96
N GLY A 456 -10.79 35.52 -37.41
CA GLY A 456 -11.79 36.29 -38.14
C GLY A 456 -12.81 36.96 -37.22
N ASP A 457 -13.78 37.63 -37.83
CA ASP A 457 -14.73 38.51 -37.12
C ASP A 457 -16.11 37.84 -36.89
N GLU A 458 -16.23 36.55 -37.19
CA GLU A 458 -17.45 35.77 -36.99
C GLU A 458 -17.55 35.19 -35.56
N GLU A 459 -18.79 34.90 -35.12
CA GLU A 459 -19.07 34.40 -33.78
C GLU A 459 -18.41 33.03 -33.55
N GLY A 460 -17.40 32.99 -32.69
CA GLY A 460 -16.59 31.78 -32.40
C GLY A 460 -15.15 31.82 -32.93
N GLN A 461 -14.79 32.82 -33.74
CA GLN A 461 -13.42 33.05 -34.22
C GLN A 461 -12.68 34.07 -33.34
N ILE A 462 -11.34 34.04 -33.38
CA ILE A 462 -10.53 35.02 -32.64
C ILE A 462 -10.34 36.28 -33.51
N PRO A 463 -10.83 37.46 -33.08
CA PRO A 463 -10.69 38.69 -33.86
C PRO A 463 -9.23 39.12 -33.93
N ILE A 464 -8.70 39.24 -35.15
CA ILE A 464 -7.29 39.60 -35.40
C ILE A 464 -7.00 41.01 -34.87
N ASP A 465 -7.96 41.92 -34.97
CA ASP A 465 -7.84 43.30 -34.52
C ASP A 465 -7.69 43.41 -33.00
N GLU A 466 -8.35 42.52 -32.23
CA GLU A 466 -8.23 42.51 -30.79
C GLU A 466 -6.88 41.95 -30.32
N ILE A 467 -6.34 40.97 -31.04
CA ILE A 467 -4.98 40.45 -30.84
C ILE A 467 -3.94 41.53 -31.15
N ALA A 468 -4.07 42.23 -32.28
CA ALA A 468 -3.16 43.29 -32.67
C ALA A 468 -3.15 44.41 -31.63
N ARG A 469 -4.33 44.84 -31.15
CA ARG A 469 -4.44 45.87 -30.11
C ARG A 469 -3.82 45.44 -28.78
N LYS A 470 -4.06 44.19 -28.33
CA LYS A 470 -3.44 43.64 -27.11
C LYS A 470 -1.93 43.46 -27.25
N ALA A 471 -1.43 43.10 -28.44
CA ALA A 471 0.00 42.98 -28.72
C ALA A 471 0.69 44.35 -28.73
N GLU A 472 0.00 45.41 -29.19
CA GLU A 472 0.49 46.80 -29.12
C GLU A 472 0.57 47.30 -27.67
N GLU A 473 -0.42 46.95 -26.83
CA GLU A 473 -0.44 47.26 -25.39
C GLU A 473 0.63 46.50 -24.59
N TYR A 474 0.97 45.27 -24.99
CA TYR A 474 2.00 44.43 -24.35
C TYR A 474 3.38 44.54 -24.97
N ARG A 475 3.62 45.49 -25.88
CA ARG A 475 4.93 45.70 -26.50
C ARG A 475 5.94 46.03 -25.40
N PRO A 476 6.93 45.15 -25.11
CA PRO A 476 7.91 45.42 -24.07
C PRO A 476 8.68 46.71 -24.42
N SER A 477 8.92 47.57 -23.44
CA SER A 477 9.83 48.70 -23.63
C SER A 477 11.20 48.18 -24.07
N GLU A 478 11.81 48.80 -25.08
CA GLU A 478 13.10 48.38 -25.62
C GLU A 478 14.13 48.23 -24.49
N ARG A 479 14.77 47.07 -24.42
CA ARG A 479 15.74 46.76 -23.36
C ARG A 479 16.96 47.67 -23.53
N VAL A 480 17.14 48.60 -22.60
CA VAL A 480 18.21 49.60 -22.63
C VAL A 480 19.57 48.93 -22.42
N THR A 481 20.28 48.68 -23.52
CA THR A 481 21.61 48.04 -23.49
C THR A 481 22.70 49.04 -23.08
N TYR A 482 23.86 48.53 -22.67
CA TYR A 482 25.02 49.39 -22.40
C TYR A 482 25.47 50.20 -23.61
N LYS A 483 25.28 49.66 -24.83
CA LYS A 483 25.63 50.38 -26.06
C LYS A 483 24.76 51.63 -26.25
N ILE A 484 23.46 51.52 -25.99
CA ILE A 484 22.51 52.65 -26.06
C ILE A 484 22.90 53.74 -25.04
N ILE A 485 23.29 53.33 -23.83
CA ILE A 485 23.76 54.26 -22.78
C ILE A 485 25.06 54.96 -23.22
N GLN A 486 26.00 54.22 -23.84
CA GLN A 486 27.26 54.80 -24.34
C GLN A 486 27.02 55.81 -25.46
N GLU A 487 26.16 55.46 -26.43
CA GLU A 487 25.81 56.34 -27.56
C GLU A 487 25.12 57.63 -27.08
N TYR A 488 24.21 57.53 -26.11
CA TYR A 488 23.59 58.71 -25.50
C TYR A 488 24.63 59.65 -24.86
N ILE A 489 25.56 59.08 -24.08
CA ILE A 489 26.58 59.86 -23.37
C ILE A 489 27.57 60.49 -24.35
N GLU A 490 27.99 59.74 -25.37
CA GLU A 490 28.89 60.25 -26.41
C GLU A 490 28.23 61.40 -27.19
N ASN A 491 26.97 61.27 -27.56
CA ASN A 491 26.25 62.31 -28.30
C ASN A 491 25.98 63.57 -27.45
N LYS A 492 25.67 63.41 -26.16
CA LYS A 492 25.28 64.53 -25.28
C LYS A 492 26.46 65.22 -24.59
N TYR A 493 27.46 64.44 -24.16
CA TYR A 493 28.59 64.93 -23.36
C TYR A 493 29.92 64.90 -24.12
N ASN A 494 29.93 64.39 -25.36
CA ASN A 494 31.08 64.40 -26.27
C ASN A 494 32.31 63.65 -25.73
N PHE A 495 32.10 62.62 -24.91
CA PHE A 495 33.14 61.69 -24.47
C PHE A 495 32.62 60.26 -24.34
N LYS A 496 33.53 59.28 -24.44
CA LYS A 496 33.22 57.86 -24.28
C LYS A 496 33.33 57.38 -22.83
N VAL A 497 32.39 56.51 -22.44
CA VAL A 497 32.42 55.77 -21.18
C VAL A 497 32.58 54.27 -21.44
N HIS A 498 33.37 53.60 -20.59
CA HIS A 498 33.56 52.16 -20.69
C HIS A 498 32.38 51.41 -20.08
N THR A 499 32.03 50.23 -20.60
CA THR A 499 30.93 49.40 -20.07
C THR A 499 31.11 49.06 -18.59
N ALA A 500 32.36 48.86 -18.16
CA ALA A 500 32.71 48.65 -16.76
C ALA A 500 32.29 49.80 -15.83
N TYR A 501 32.33 51.06 -16.30
CA TYR A 501 31.91 52.22 -15.51
C TYR A 501 30.38 52.28 -15.39
N ILE A 502 29.66 51.90 -16.46
CA ILE A 502 28.19 51.80 -16.43
C ILE A 502 27.76 50.69 -15.46
N ALA A 503 28.44 49.55 -15.49
CA ALA A 503 28.21 48.44 -14.57
C ALA A 503 28.47 48.84 -13.11
N GLU A 504 29.54 49.58 -12.84
CA GLU A 504 29.88 50.08 -11.51
C GLU A 504 28.82 51.04 -10.97
N VAL A 505 28.43 52.06 -11.75
CA VAL A 505 27.39 53.02 -11.34
C VAL A 505 26.03 52.34 -11.15
N LYS A 506 25.66 51.36 -12.00
CA LYS A 506 24.43 50.57 -11.79
C LYS A 506 24.48 49.76 -10.49
N ARG A 507 25.64 49.19 -10.13
CA ARG A 507 25.83 48.45 -8.88
C ARG A 507 25.68 49.36 -7.66
N ASP A 508 26.26 50.55 -7.70
CA ASP A 508 26.14 51.54 -6.62
C ASP A 508 24.70 52.03 -6.43
N LEU A 509 23.89 52.00 -7.49
CA LEU A 509 22.46 52.33 -7.46
C LEU A 509 21.56 51.13 -7.14
N GLY A 510 22.14 49.95 -6.85
CA GLY A 510 21.38 48.75 -6.48
C GLY A 510 20.58 48.10 -7.62
N LEU A 511 20.92 48.39 -8.88
CA LEU A 511 20.18 47.89 -10.04
C LEU A 511 20.61 46.47 -10.44
N PRO A 512 19.67 45.60 -10.85
CA PRO A 512 19.98 44.24 -11.28
C PRO A 512 20.80 44.27 -12.58
N MET A 513 21.92 43.54 -12.55
CA MET A 513 22.83 43.38 -13.68
C MET A 513 22.40 42.17 -14.50
N TYR A 514 21.88 42.40 -15.70
CA TYR A 514 21.66 41.34 -16.67
C TYR A 514 22.76 41.41 -17.73
N ASP A 515 23.41 40.27 -17.95
CA ASP A 515 24.52 40.02 -18.89
C ASP A 515 25.89 40.64 -18.52
N ALA A 516 26.77 39.82 -17.94
CA ALA A 516 28.22 39.99 -18.02
C ALA A 516 28.90 38.61 -18.12
N PRO A 517 29.32 38.14 -19.32
CA PRO A 517 29.92 36.80 -19.51
C PRO A 517 31.30 36.58 -18.88
N ASN A 518 31.82 37.51 -18.08
CA ASN A 518 33.16 37.41 -17.51
C ASN A 518 33.11 37.70 -16.00
N THR A 519 32.94 36.64 -15.21
CA THR A 519 33.48 36.54 -13.85
C THR A 519 34.97 36.85 -13.91
N VAL A 520 35.35 38.00 -13.36
CA VAL A 520 36.70 38.56 -13.50
C VAL A 520 37.69 37.78 -12.62
N GLU A 521 38.62 37.09 -13.27
CA GLU A 521 39.91 36.66 -12.73
C GLU A 521 40.63 37.81 -12.00
N GLU A 522 41.48 37.48 -11.03
CA GLU A 522 42.26 38.41 -10.21
C GLU A 522 42.90 39.56 -11.02
N LEU A 523 42.53 40.80 -10.71
CA LEU A 523 43.01 42.00 -11.39
C LEU A 523 44.46 42.32 -10.99
N LYS A 524 45.39 42.18 -11.94
CA LYS A 524 46.81 42.60 -11.84
C LYS A 524 47.05 44.12 -12.01
N GLN A 525 46.03 44.98 -11.95
CA GLN A 525 46.18 46.45 -11.99
C GLN A 525 45.10 47.14 -11.15
N GLU A 526 45.44 48.28 -10.52
CA GLU A 526 44.50 49.13 -9.77
C GLU A 526 43.30 49.52 -10.65
N ARG A 527 42.08 49.27 -10.14
CA ARG A 527 40.85 49.66 -10.83
C ARG A 527 40.78 51.19 -10.91
N LYS A 528 40.79 51.72 -12.14
CA LYS A 528 40.45 53.14 -12.38
C LYS A 528 38.95 53.30 -12.21
N HIS A 529 38.52 54.10 -11.25
CA HIS A 529 37.12 54.45 -11.04
C HIS A 529 36.68 55.56 -12.03
N PRO A 530 35.39 55.61 -12.42
CA PRO A 530 34.88 56.71 -13.24
C PRO A 530 35.05 58.05 -12.51
N THR A 531 35.43 59.09 -13.25
CA THR A 531 35.45 60.46 -12.71
C THR A 531 34.03 60.90 -12.34
N PRO A 532 33.86 61.84 -11.40
CA PRO A 532 32.53 62.33 -11.00
C PRO A 532 31.65 62.79 -12.18
N GLU A 533 32.27 63.42 -13.18
CA GLU A 533 31.61 63.83 -14.41
C GLU A 533 31.04 62.65 -15.21
N LYS A 534 31.79 61.53 -15.29
CA LYS A 534 31.32 60.31 -15.97
C LYS A 534 30.22 59.61 -15.19
N VAL A 535 30.26 59.66 -13.86
CA VAL A 535 29.20 59.10 -13.00
C VAL A 535 27.87 59.84 -13.23
N GLU A 536 27.90 61.17 -13.25
CA GLU A 536 26.68 61.95 -13.50
C GLU A 536 26.14 61.78 -14.92
N ALA A 537 27.00 61.71 -15.93
CA ALA A 537 26.57 61.41 -17.30
C ALA A 537 25.89 60.03 -17.41
N ILE A 538 26.38 59.03 -16.67
CA ILE A 538 25.76 57.69 -16.63
C ILE A 538 24.41 57.74 -15.89
N LYS A 539 24.32 58.44 -14.76
CA LYS A 539 23.03 58.59 -14.04
C LYS A 539 21.99 59.32 -14.87
N ASP A 540 22.38 60.37 -15.59
CA ASP A 540 21.51 61.11 -16.49
C ASP A 540 20.97 60.22 -17.62
N ALA A 541 21.83 59.42 -18.24
CA ALA A 541 21.39 58.44 -19.24
C ALA A 541 20.42 57.41 -18.64
N LEU A 542 20.68 56.91 -17.42
CA LEU A 542 19.78 55.96 -16.76
C LEU A 542 18.42 56.58 -16.41
N ARG A 543 18.35 57.86 -16.03
CA ARG A 543 17.07 58.57 -15.85
C ARG A 543 16.35 58.78 -17.17
N HIS A 544 17.08 59.17 -18.22
CA HIS A 544 16.51 59.40 -19.55
C HIS A 544 15.79 58.16 -20.07
N PHE A 545 16.36 56.97 -19.84
CA PHE A 545 15.76 55.69 -20.23
C PHE A 545 14.87 55.06 -19.15
N VAL A 546 14.47 55.83 -18.12
CA VAL A 546 13.55 55.41 -17.05
C VAL A 546 14.03 54.14 -16.30
N VAL A 547 15.35 53.95 -16.23
CA VAL A 547 15.99 52.83 -15.50
C VAL A 547 16.13 53.16 -14.02
N ILE A 548 16.24 54.45 -13.67
CA ILE A 548 16.18 54.99 -12.31
C ILE A 548 15.29 56.24 -12.28
N GLN A 549 14.75 56.57 -11.10
CA GLN A 549 13.97 57.81 -10.90
C GLN A 549 14.86 59.06 -10.83
#